data_AF-A0A7S3QXX2-F1
#
_entry.id   AF-A0A7S3QXX2-F1
#
_cell.length_a   1.000
_cell.length_b   1.000
_cell.length_c   1.000
_cell.angle_alpha   90.00
_cell.angle_beta   90.00
_cell.angle_gamma   90.00
#
_symmetry.space_group_name_H-M   'P 1'
#
loop_
_entity.id
_entity.type
_entity.pdbx_description
1 polymer ?
#
loop_
_entity_poly.entity_id
_entity_poly.type
_entity_poly.pdbx_seq_one_letter_code
_entity_poly.pdbx_strand_id
1 'polypeptide(L)'
;MCIVFWGRKKWGFFLAFNRDEYILRPTAPSHFWESDPHILAGRDLNAGGTWLGLSVKAGRVAFCTNLWEKDPPPDEVQREHHLSRGQLILDFLNSSLSPEAFIKSLDASKYHGFNLVCIDLKNDQMAYTHNLYTLPGGQAQDDVQKASCGATPGGECLAVAVPLETGEVYGLSNGLLHEHSPKVHSGIQVANELLSSYEDQCAKNPEGFRHYLPWDALFTDLLGDTRRDERLAPLQQQQQQQQQQSQKGEACGEPSSSLQGVSAPAAPANPEEALNADEHLKYLASARFVHPVPSRSGPYGTRSQIVMAIWEDGTGELREKYLELDDGKPEWREEKHTFALEIIQ
;
A
#
# COMPACT_ATOMS: atom_id res chain seq x y z
N MET A 1 -10.07 -1.88 -5.82
CA MET A 1 -8.71 -1.55 -6.30
C MET A 1 -8.15 -0.42 -5.45
N CYS A 2 -6.83 -0.38 -5.24
CA CYS A 2 -6.20 0.67 -4.45
C CYS A 2 -6.52 2.07 -4.98
N ILE A 3 -6.63 3.03 -4.09
CA ILE A 3 -6.82 4.45 -4.45
C ILE A 3 -6.15 5.31 -3.40
N VAL A 4 -5.55 6.41 -3.83
CA VAL A 4 -4.86 7.37 -2.97
C VAL A 4 -5.19 8.78 -3.42
N PHE A 5 -5.40 9.65 -2.44
CA PHE A 5 -5.58 11.08 -2.60
C PHE A 5 -4.57 11.80 -1.72
N TRP A 6 -3.95 12.85 -2.21
CA TRP A 6 -3.00 13.62 -1.43
C TRP A 6 -2.95 15.06 -1.93
N GLY A 7 -2.38 15.94 -1.13
CA GLY A 7 -2.18 17.32 -1.54
C GLY A 7 -1.57 18.16 -0.45
N ARG A 8 -1.10 19.33 -0.85
CA ARG A 8 -0.65 20.37 0.08
C ARG A 8 -1.72 21.42 0.19
N LYS A 9 -2.01 21.83 1.41
CA LYS A 9 -2.94 22.87 1.78
C LYS A 9 -2.21 23.92 2.62
N LYS A 10 -2.85 25.06 2.89
CA LYS A 10 -2.22 26.15 3.64
C LYS A 10 -1.84 25.78 5.07
N TRP A 11 -2.43 24.73 5.62
CA TRP A 11 -2.18 24.25 6.97
C TRP A 11 -1.19 23.07 7.01
N GLY A 12 -0.79 22.52 5.86
CA GLY A 12 0.10 21.36 5.80
C GLY A 12 -0.16 20.39 4.64
N PHE A 13 0.25 19.15 4.82
CA PHE A 13 0.12 18.05 3.86
C PHE A 13 -0.90 17.02 4.35
N PHE A 14 -1.65 16.42 3.43
CA PHE A 14 -2.53 15.29 3.71
C PHE A 14 -2.36 14.16 2.70
N LEU A 15 -2.67 12.94 3.14
CA LEU A 15 -2.76 11.76 2.30
C LEU A 15 -3.84 10.83 2.84
N ALA A 16 -4.66 10.29 1.94
CA ALA A 16 -5.67 9.27 2.23
C ALA A 16 -5.49 8.11 1.24
N PHE A 17 -5.26 6.89 1.74
CA PHE A 17 -4.92 5.72 0.94
C PHE A 17 -5.83 4.55 1.32
N ASN A 18 -6.53 3.96 0.36
CA ASN A 18 -7.23 2.69 0.51
C ASN A 18 -6.44 1.59 -0.20
N ARG A 19 -6.01 0.59 0.55
CA ARG A 19 -5.33 -0.60 0.05
C ARG A 19 -6.32 -1.73 -0.17
N ASP A 20 -6.49 -2.13 -1.43
CA ASP A 20 -7.17 -3.38 -1.75
C ASP A 20 -6.15 -4.49 -1.98
N GLU A 21 -6.38 -5.65 -1.38
CA GLU A 21 -5.51 -6.82 -1.47
C GLU A 21 -6.30 -8.10 -1.16
N TYR A 22 -5.71 -9.26 -1.45
CA TYR A 22 -6.15 -10.55 -0.91
C TYR A 22 -6.26 -10.50 0.62
N ILE A 23 -7.43 -10.89 1.13
CA ILE A 23 -7.73 -10.77 2.56
C ILE A 23 -6.79 -11.60 3.42
N LEU A 24 -6.42 -12.79 2.94
CA LEU A 24 -5.52 -13.71 3.64
C LEU A 24 -4.03 -13.36 3.47
N ARG A 25 -3.68 -12.28 2.75
CA ARG A 25 -2.28 -11.85 2.65
C ARG A 25 -1.85 -11.29 4.01
N PRO A 26 -0.86 -11.89 4.70
CA PRO A 26 -0.43 -11.43 6.01
C PRO A 26 0.27 -10.07 5.88
N THR A 27 -0.15 -9.15 6.73
CA THR A 27 0.34 -7.77 6.78
C THR A 27 0.30 -7.30 8.22
N ALA A 28 1.30 -6.52 8.64
CA ALA A 28 1.23 -5.77 9.89
C ALA A 28 0.68 -4.35 9.62
N PRO A 29 -0.12 -3.78 10.55
CA PRO A 29 -0.55 -2.39 10.44
C PRO A 29 0.65 -1.44 10.52
N SER A 30 0.41 -0.17 10.26
CA SER A 30 1.39 0.88 10.40
C SER A 30 1.94 0.89 11.82
N HIS A 31 3.26 0.97 11.91
CA HIS A 31 4.00 1.11 13.15
C HIS A 31 5.37 1.71 12.81
N PHE A 32 6.08 2.17 13.84
CA PHE A 32 7.50 2.48 13.68
C PHE A 32 8.29 1.17 13.61
N TRP A 33 9.05 0.98 12.54
CA TRP A 33 9.74 -0.29 12.32
C TRP A 33 10.90 -0.47 13.29
N GLU A 34 11.02 -1.64 13.92
CA GLU A 34 12.13 -1.92 14.83
C GLU A 34 13.50 -1.85 14.12
N SER A 35 13.54 -2.27 12.85
CA SER A 35 14.74 -2.23 12.01
C SER A 35 15.15 -0.83 11.57
N ASP A 36 14.19 0.10 11.54
CA ASP A 36 14.41 1.51 11.18
C ASP A 36 13.36 2.38 11.89
N PRO A 37 13.66 2.84 13.12
CA PRO A 37 12.69 3.56 13.95
C PRO A 37 12.23 4.91 13.38
N HIS A 38 12.82 5.36 12.27
CA HIS A 38 12.41 6.57 11.58
C HIS A 38 11.35 6.31 10.49
N ILE A 39 11.04 5.06 10.19
CA ILE A 39 10.04 4.67 9.20
C ILE A 39 8.72 4.33 9.89
N LEU A 40 7.68 5.09 9.54
CA LEU A 40 6.30 4.80 9.89
C LEU A 40 5.57 4.24 8.66
N ALA A 41 5.28 2.95 8.66
CA ALA A 41 4.66 2.27 7.53
C ALA A 41 3.99 0.95 7.93
N GLY A 42 2.95 0.54 7.21
CA GLY A 42 2.46 -0.83 7.26
C GLY A 42 3.44 -1.80 6.61
N ARG A 43 3.41 -3.09 6.96
CA ARG A 43 4.38 -4.07 6.45
C ARG A 43 3.70 -5.23 5.76
N ASP A 44 4.15 -5.56 4.56
CA ASP A 44 3.83 -6.80 3.89
C ASP A 44 4.68 -7.93 4.48
N LEU A 45 4.05 -8.86 5.20
CA LEU A 45 4.79 -9.93 5.88
C LEU A 45 5.21 -11.06 4.93
N ASN A 46 4.64 -11.12 3.72
CA ASN A 46 5.07 -12.07 2.70
C ASN A 46 6.28 -11.55 1.92
N ALA A 47 6.27 -10.28 1.54
CA ALA A 47 7.27 -9.70 0.64
C ALA A 47 8.28 -8.78 1.34
N GLY A 48 8.09 -8.47 2.62
CA GLY A 48 8.97 -7.64 3.45
C GLY A 48 8.91 -6.14 3.21
N GLY A 49 8.25 -5.69 2.13
CA GLY A 49 8.14 -4.27 1.77
C GLY A 49 6.93 -3.56 2.39
N THR A 50 6.63 -2.35 1.90
CA THR A 50 5.42 -1.58 2.26
C THR A 50 4.64 -1.13 1.02
N TRP A 51 3.44 -0.57 1.19
CA TRP A 51 2.64 0.03 0.10
C TRP A 51 2.54 1.56 0.20
N LEU A 52 2.79 2.09 1.40
CA LEU A 52 2.81 3.51 1.75
C LEU A 52 3.71 3.65 2.99
N GLY A 53 4.61 4.62 2.99
CA GLY A 53 5.41 4.92 4.16
C GLY A 53 5.85 6.38 4.26
N LEU A 54 6.22 6.76 5.48
CA LEU A 54 6.79 8.05 5.85
C LEU A 54 8.14 7.82 6.55
N SER A 55 9.16 8.58 6.17
CA SER A 55 10.38 8.76 6.95
C SER A 55 10.26 10.05 7.76
N VAL A 56 10.10 9.95 9.09
CA VAL A 56 9.97 11.13 9.96
C VAL A 56 11.27 11.94 10.05
N LYS A 57 12.41 11.26 9.87
CA LYS A 57 13.73 11.87 9.84
C LYS A 57 14.01 12.61 8.54
N ALA A 58 13.70 11.99 7.41
CA ALA A 58 13.98 12.56 6.09
C ALA A 58 12.86 13.47 5.57
N GLY A 59 11.65 13.41 6.16
CA GLY A 59 10.49 14.17 5.69
C GLY A 59 9.99 13.68 4.34
N ARG A 60 10.09 12.36 4.12
CA ARG A 60 9.81 11.73 2.82
C ARG A 60 8.58 10.86 2.91
N VAL A 61 7.73 10.94 1.91
CA VAL A 61 6.56 10.07 1.74
C VAL A 61 6.69 9.37 0.40
N ALA A 62 6.41 8.07 0.37
CA ALA A 62 6.29 7.34 -0.88
C ALA A 62 5.22 6.27 -0.80
N PHE A 63 4.61 6.00 -1.96
CA PHE A 63 3.58 4.99 -2.12
C PHE A 63 3.56 4.48 -3.55
N CYS A 64 2.99 3.29 -3.72
CA CYS A 64 2.81 2.69 -5.02
C CYS A 64 1.40 2.14 -5.20
N THR A 65 0.91 2.15 -6.44
CA THR A 65 -0.29 1.40 -6.86
C THR A 65 0.08 0.42 -7.96
N ASN A 66 -0.68 -0.67 -8.07
CA ASN A 66 -0.42 -1.70 -9.07
C ASN A 66 -0.99 -1.26 -10.42
N LEU A 67 -0.21 -1.39 -11.49
CA LEU A 67 -0.71 -1.31 -12.87
C LEU A 67 -1.05 -2.70 -13.37
N TRP A 68 -2.15 -2.82 -14.10
CA TRP A 68 -2.57 -4.08 -14.69
C TRP A 68 -1.85 -4.30 -16.03
N GLU A 69 -1.18 -5.45 -16.17
CA GLU A 69 -0.52 -5.87 -17.40
C GLU A 69 -1.46 -6.78 -18.20
N LYS A 70 -1.85 -6.37 -19.42
CA LYS A 70 -2.70 -7.19 -20.31
C LYS A 70 -2.02 -8.48 -20.76
N ASP A 71 -0.71 -8.40 -20.99
CA ASP A 71 0.13 -9.48 -21.49
C ASP A 71 1.38 -9.55 -20.60
N PRO A 72 1.34 -10.28 -19.46
CA PRO A 72 2.54 -10.46 -18.65
C PRO A 72 3.61 -11.16 -19.51
N PRO A 73 4.91 -10.87 -19.31
CA PRO A 73 5.96 -11.47 -20.11
C PRO A 73 5.79 -13.00 -20.19
N PRO A 74 5.91 -13.60 -21.39
CA PRO A 74 5.50 -14.98 -21.66
C PRO A 74 6.26 -16.04 -20.86
N ASP A 75 7.40 -15.69 -20.27
CA ASP A 75 8.22 -16.61 -19.49
C ASP A 75 7.81 -16.60 -18.01
N GLU A 76 7.14 -17.66 -17.58
CA GLU A 76 6.87 -17.96 -16.16
C GLU A 76 8.13 -17.92 -15.28
N VAL A 77 9.27 -18.28 -15.85
CA VAL A 77 10.57 -18.33 -15.18
C VAL A 77 11.10 -16.93 -14.81
N GLN A 78 10.74 -15.87 -15.55
CA GLN A 78 11.14 -14.51 -15.19
C GLN A 78 10.31 -13.93 -14.03
N ARG A 79 9.10 -14.46 -13.78
CA ARG A 79 8.23 -13.98 -12.69
C ARG A 79 8.83 -14.23 -11.30
N GLU A 80 9.62 -15.28 -11.13
CA GLU A 80 10.26 -15.65 -9.86
C GLU A 80 11.44 -14.73 -9.48
N HIS A 81 11.93 -13.90 -10.42
CA HIS A 81 13.07 -13.01 -10.22
C HIS A 81 12.70 -11.53 -10.00
N HIS A 82 11.40 -11.19 -9.99
CA HIS A 82 10.98 -9.81 -9.75
C HIS A 82 11.06 -9.45 -8.26
N LEU A 83 11.57 -8.26 -7.99
CA LEU A 83 11.62 -7.67 -6.66
C LEU A 83 10.24 -7.18 -6.24
N SER A 84 10.01 -7.13 -4.93
CA SER A 84 8.81 -6.52 -4.37
C SER A 84 8.78 -5.03 -4.70
N ARG A 85 7.68 -4.54 -5.28
CA ARG A 85 7.45 -3.09 -5.48
C ARG A 85 7.51 -2.31 -4.17
N GLY A 86 7.16 -2.95 -3.05
CA GLY A 86 7.24 -2.31 -1.75
C GLY A 86 8.66 -1.96 -1.31
N GLN A 87 9.68 -2.56 -1.92
CA GLN A 87 11.07 -2.19 -1.69
C GLN A 87 11.40 -0.82 -2.29
N LEU A 88 10.79 -0.43 -3.42
CA LEU A 88 11.00 0.89 -4.04
C LEU A 88 10.68 2.03 -3.05
N ILE A 89 9.63 1.84 -2.25
CA ILE A 89 9.23 2.81 -1.23
C ILE A 89 10.31 2.90 -0.15
N LEU A 90 10.73 1.78 0.42
CA LEU A 90 11.76 1.75 1.46
C LEU A 90 13.09 2.34 0.97
N ASP A 91 13.49 2.00 -0.25
CA ASP A 91 14.71 2.52 -0.88
C ASP A 91 14.66 4.05 -1.01
N PHE A 92 13.52 4.62 -1.40
CA PHE A 92 13.35 6.08 -1.47
C PHE A 92 13.37 6.74 -0.10
N LEU A 93 12.64 6.17 0.87
CA LEU A 93 12.52 6.71 2.22
C LEU A 93 13.88 6.76 2.94
N ASN A 94 14.78 5.85 2.60
CA ASN A 94 16.16 5.78 3.11
C ASN A 94 17.21 6.42 2.19
N SER A 95 16.82 6.90 1.02
CA SER A 95 17.72 7.58 0.09
C SER A 95 18.02 9.00 0.55
N SER A 96 19.12 9.57 0.04
CA SER A 96 19.42 11.01 0.09
C SER A 96 19.18 11.71 -1.25
N LEU A 97 18.79 10.98 -2.30
CA LEU A 97 18.52 11.53 -3.63
C LEU A 97 17.21 12.33 -3.62
N SER A 98 17.10 13.34 -4.49
CA SER A 98 15.82 13.99 -4.76
C SER A 98 14.84 12.98 -5.41
N PRO A 99 13.52 13.21 -5.35
CA PRO A 99 12.54 12.31 -5.97
C PRO A 99 12.85 11.97 -7.43
N GLU A 100 13.19 12.97 -8.25
CA GLU A 100 13.55 12.74 -9.65
C GLU A 100 14.84 11.93 -9.83
N ALA A 101 15.88 12.26 -9.07
CA ALA A 101 17.17 11.59 -9.16
C ALA A 101 17.05 10.14 -8.71
N PHE A 102 16.25 9.88 -7.67
CA PHE A 102 15.93 8.53 -7.23
C PHE A 102 15.24 7.74 -8.34
N ILE A 103 14.16 8.28 -8.92
CA ILE A 103 13.44 7.60 -9.99
C ILE A 103 14.35 7.31 -11.18
N LYS A 104 15.17 8.27 -11.62
CA LYS A 104 16.13 8.09 -12.74
C LYS A 104 17.14 6.98 -12.48
N SER A 105 17.46 6.70 -11.21
CA SER A 105 18.38 5.62 -10.81
C SER A 105 17.76 4.22 -10.77
N LEU A 106 16.44 4.11 -10.91
CA LEU A 106 15.73 2.83 -10.80
C LEU A 106 15.97 1.95 -12.02
N ASP A 107 16.07 0.65 -11.77
CA ASP A 107 15.99 -0.39 -12.78
C ASP A 107 14.60 -1.04 -12.72
N ALA A 108 13.64 -0.46 -13.42
CA ALA A 108 12.25 -0.91 -13.36
C ALA A 108 12.00 -2.27 -14.02
N SER A 109 12.96 -2.80 -14.79
CA SER A 109 12.87 -4.14 -15.36
C SER A 109 12.80 -5.24 -14.29
N LYS A 110 13.19 -4.92 -13.05
CA LYS A 110 13.13 -5.82 -11.90
C LYS A 110 11.77 -5.89 -11.23
N TYR A 111 10.79 -5.10 -11.64
CA TYR A 111 9.49 -4.99 -10.95
C TYR A 111 8.32 -5.16 -11.91
N HIS A 112 7.23 -5.76 -11.41
CA HIS A 112 5.94 -5.77 -12.12
C HIS A 112 5.34 -4.37 -12.23
N GLY A 113 4.40 -4.19 -13.15
CA GLY A 113 3.57 -3.00 -13.35
C GLY A 113 3.26 -2.21 -12.07
N PHE A 114 3.74 -0.98 -11.99
CA PHE A 114 3.58 -0.09 -10.85
C PHE A 114 3.44 1.36 -11.28
N ASN A 115 2.71 2.12 -10.47
CA ASN A 115 2.88 3.55 -10.33
C ASN A 115 3.69 3.81 -9.06
N LEU A 116 4.63 4.76 -9.09
CA LEU A 116 5.41 5.18 -7.93
C LEU A 116 5.34 6.69 -7.81
N VAL A 117 5.01 7.17 -6.60
CA VAL A 117 5.09 8.58 -6.24
C VAL A 117 6.10 8.72 -5.10
N CYS A 118 7.05 9.63 -5.27
CA CYS A 118 8.07 9.99 -4.30
C CYS A 118 7.91 11.47 -3.94
N ILE A 119 7.77 11.77 -2.65
CA ILE A 119 7.57 13.13 -2.14
C ILE A 119 8.66 13.43 -1.11
N ASP A 120 9.35 14.54 -1.30
CA ASP A 120 10.23 15.18 -0.33
C ASP A 120 9.51 16.44 0.17
N LEU A 121 8.95 16.36 1.37
CA LEU A 121 8.16 17.44 1.97
C LEU A 121 9.04 18.59 2.44
N LYS A 122 10.34 18.35 2.69
CA LYS A 122 11.28 19.38 3.13
C LYS A 122 11.63 20.34 2.01
N ASN A 123 11.78 19.79 0.81
CA ASN A 123 12.21 20.53 -0.37
C ASN A 123 11.04 20.87 -1.32
N ASP A 124 9.80 20.53 -0.94
CA ASP A 124 8.59 20.69 -1.74
C ASP A 124 8.71 20.03 -3.13
N GLN A 125 9.35 18.86 -3.18
CA GLN A 125 9.58 18.13 -4.42
C GLN A 125 8.70 16.88 -4.47
N MET A 126 8.10 16.64 -5.63
CA MET A 126 7.40 15.40 -5.92
C MET A 126 7.78 14.91 -7.32
N ALA A 127 7.97 13.60 -7.44
CA ALA A 127 8.17 12.97 -8.73
C ALA A 127 7.31 11.71 -8.85
N TYR A 128 6.88 11.45 -10.08
CA TYR A 128 6.05 10.32 -10.45
C TYR A 128 6.70 9.53 -11.59
N THR A 129 6.49 8.22 -11.58
CA THR A 129 6.81 7.33 -12.71
C THR A 129 5.89 6.13 -12.73
N HIS A 130 5.86 5.44 -13.86
CA HIS A 130 5.27 4.11 -14.01
C HIS A 130 6.20 3.22 -14.84
N ASN A 131 5.96 1.90 -14.90
CA ASN A 131 6.74 1.00 -15.76
C ASN A 131 5.88 0.20 -16.77
N LEU A 132 4.68 0.69 -17.11
CA LEU A 132 3.88 0.08 -18.17
C LEU A 132 4.65 -0.02 -19.48
N TYR A 133 4.77 -1.25 -19.97
CA TYR A 133 5.33 -1.60 -21.27
C TYR A 133 4.43 -1.04 -22.38
N THR A 134 4.86 0.04 -23.04
CA THR A 134 4.21 0.48 -24.27
C THR A 134 4.82 -0.30 -25.42
N LEU A 135 4.02 -1.10 -26.13
CA LEU A 135 4.49 -1.77 -27.36
C LEU A 135 5.07 -0.71 -28.33
N PRO A 136 6.15 -1.02 -29.07
CA PRO A 136 6.70 -0.10 -30.06
C PRO A 136 5.62 0.27 -31.08
N GLY A 137 5.19 1.54 -31.10
CA GLY A 137 4.20 2.05 -32.08
C GLY A 137 3.02 2.86 -31.49
N GLY A 138 2.84 2.89 -30.17
CA GLY A 138 1.88 3.80 -29.53
C GLY A 138 2.44 5.22 -29.44
N GLN A 139 1.76 6.21 -30.02
CA GLN A 139 2.14 7.62 -29.83
C GLN A 139 1.60 8.10 -28.47
N ALA A 140 2.49 8.23 -27.48
CA ALA A 140 2.18 8.92 -26.22
C ALA A 140 2.06 10.44 -26.47
N GLN A 141 1.00 11.07 -25.96
CA GLN A 141 0.65 12.46 -26.28
C GLN A 141 1.23 13.48 -25.29
N ASP A 142 1.64 13.07 -24.09
CA ASP A 142 2.12 13.94 -23.01
C ASP A 142 3.25 13.29 -22.17
N ASP A 143 4.00 14.11 -21.43
CA ASP A 143 5.21 13.69 -20.73
C ASP A 143 4.96 12.65 -19.62
N VAL A 144 3.72 12.57 -19.13
CA VAL A 144 3.32 11.59 -18.11
C VAL A 144 2.92 10.25 -18.71
N GLN A 145 2.36 10.20 -19.92
CA GLN A 145 2.26 8.94 -20.67
C GLN A 145 3.64 8.45 -21.14
N LYS A 146 4.58 9.37 -21.38
CA LYS A 146 5.98 9.02 -21.64
C LYS A 146 6.73 8.56 -20.40
N ALA A 147 6.21 8.77 -19.19
CA ALA A 147 6.85 8.45 -17.91
C ALA A 147 6.93 6.94 -17.64
N SER A 148 7.42 6.18 -18.61
CA SER A 148 7.62 4.74 -18.53
C SER A 148 9.09 4.46 -18.24
N CYS A 149 9.36 4.06 -17.00
CA CYS A 149 10.54 3.33 -16.65
C CYS A 149 10.58 1.97 -17.37
N GLY A 150 11.71 1.64 -18.00
CA GLY A 150 11.91 0.32 -18.59
C GLY A 150 11.23 0.10 -19.95
N ALA A 151 10.75 1.15 -20.63
CA ALA A 151 10.29 1.07 -22.02
C ALA A 151 11.38 0.55 -23.00
N THR A 152 12.66 0.66 -22.61
CA THR A 152 13.80 0.05 -23.30
C THR A 152 14.72 -0.64 -22.27
N PRO A 153 15.17 -1.89 -22.51
CA PRO A 153 16.15 -2.53 -21.64
C PRO A 153 17.45 -1.70 -21.55
N GLY A 154 17.84 -1.32 -20.34
CA GLY A 154 19.01 -0.46 -20.08
C GLY A 154 18.79 1.04 -20.32
N GLY A 155 17.56 1.47 -20.66
CA GLY A 155 17.21 2.88 -20.76
C GLY A 155 16.98 3.51 -19.38
N GLU A 156 17.27 4.81 -19.26
CA GLU A 156 17.00 5.57 -18.04
C GLU A 156 15.50 5.63 -17.75
N CYS A 157 15.16 5.55 -16.47
CA CYS A 157 13.81 5.80 -16.00
C CYS A 157 13.40 7.26 -16.24
N LEU A 158 12.23 7.46 -16.85
CA LEU A 158 11.66 8.78 -17.00
C LEU A 158 10.92 9.18 -15.71
N ALA A 159 11.45 10.19 -15.04
CA ALA A 159 10.83 10.83 -13.89
C ALA A 159 10.07 12.07 -14.37
N VAL A 160 8.80 12.19 -13.98
CA VAL A 160 8.05 13.43 -14.14
C VAL A 160 8.10 14.18 -12.83
N ALA A 161 8.74 15.35 -12.86
CA ALA A 161 8.60 16.33 -11.79
C ALA A 161 7.15 16.81 -11.78
N VAL A 162 6.44 16.57 -10.69
CA VAL A 162 5.08 17.08 -10.50
C VAL A 162 5.16 18.10 -9.38
N PRO A 163 4.81 19.38 -9.62
CA PRO A 163 4.85 20.38 -8.57
C PRO A 163 3.89 19.96 -7.44
N LEU A 164 4.28 20.13 -6.18
CA LEU A 164 3.38 19.92 -5.04
C LEU A 164 2.65 21.24 -4.76
N GLU A 165 1.73 21.63 -5.64
CA GLU A 165 1.09 22.94 -5.57
C GLU A 165 0.18 23.06 -4.34
N THR A 166 0.30 24.19 -3.64
CA THR A 166 -0.57 24.46 -2.49
C THR A 166 -1.99 24.76 -2.98
N GLY A 167 -2.95 23.95 -2.53
CA GLY A 167 -4.35 24.04 -2.90
C GLY A 167 -4.81 22.90 -3.81
N GLU A 168 -3.89 22.27 -4.56
CA GLU A 168 -4.20 21.17 -5.46
C GLU A 168 -4.37 19.84 -4.68
N VAL A 169 -5.29 19.01 -5.15
CA VAL A 169 -5.49 17.64 -4.67
C VAL A 169 -5.29 16.69 -5.84
N TYR A 170 -4.33 15.80 -5.68
CA TYR A 170 -4.06 14.72 -6.62
C TYR A 170 -4.82 13.47 -6.21
N GLY A 171 -5.11 12.62 -7.20
CA GLY A 171 -5.73 11.33 -6.99
C GLY A 171 -5.17 10.30 -7.96
N LEU A 172 -4.86 9.11 -7.44
CA LEU A 172 -4.29 8.01 -8.22
C LEU A 172 -4.96 6.70 -7.81
N SER A 173 -5.18 5.83 -8.80
CA SER A 173 -5.61 4.45 -8.56
C SER A 173 -4.70 3.50 -9.35
N ASN A 174 -5.24 2.42 -9.92
CA ASN A 174 -4.50 1.45 -10.72
C ASN A 174 -4.34 1.86 -12.20
N GLY A 175 -4.76 3.08 -12.56
CA GLY A 175 -4.48 3.69 -13.86
C GLY A 175 -3.31 4.68 -13.76
N LEU A 176 -2.97 5.34 -14.86
CA LEU A 176 -1.97 6.40 -14.85
C LEU A 176 -2.48 7.65 -14.12
N LEU A 177 -1.57 8.49 -13.62
CA LEU A 177 -1.90 9.68 -12.82
C LEU A 177 -2.96 10.61 -13.44
N HIS A 178 -2.93 10.80 -14.76
CA HIS A 178 -3.89 11.66 -15.48
C HIS A 178 -5.11 10.92 -16.03
N GLU A 179 -5.10 9.58 -15.98
CA GLU A 179 -6.25 8.77 -16.32
C GLU A 179 -7.23 8.77 -15.13
N HIS A 180 -7.90 9.91 -14.95
CA HIS A 180 -8.89 10.07 -13.89
C HIS A 180 -10.11 9.20 -14.19
N SER A 181 -10.08 7.97 -13.67
CA SER A 181 -11.29 7.15 -13.57
C SER A 181 -12.39 7.94 -12.82
N PRO A 182 -13.68 7.71 -13.09
CA PRO A 182 -14.77 8.43 -12.43
C PRO A 182 -14.65 8.48 -10.90
N LYS A 183 -14.19 7.39 -10.28
CA LYS A 183 -13.94 7.32 -8.83
C LYS A 183 -12.83 8.26 -8.35
N VAL A 184 -11.77 8.44 -9.14
CA VAL A 184 -10.66 9.35 -8.80
C VAL A 184 -11.15 10.78 -8.93
N HIS A 185 -11.88 11.09 -10.00
CA HIS A 185 -12.45 12.42 -10.19
C HIS A 185 -13.42 12.80 -9.06
N SER A 186 -14.38 11.92 -8.73
CA SER A 186 -15.31 12.14 -7.63
C SER A 186 -14.60 12.24 -6.28
N GLY A 187 -13.59 11.40 -6.02
CA GLY A 187 -12.83 11.48 -4.77
C GLY A 187 -12.03 12.77 -4.63
N ILE A 188 -11.44 13.30 -5.71
CA ILE A 188 -10.79 14.62 -5.69
C ILE A 188 -11.80 15.72 -5.33
N GLN A 189 -13.03 15.66 -5.85
CA GLN A 189 -14.09 16.62 -5.50
C GLN A 189 -14.44 16.53 -4.01
N VAL A 190 -14.71 15.32 -3.50
CA VAL A 190 -15.01 15.08 -2.09
C VAL A 190 -13.88 15.55 -1.17
N ALA A 191 -12.63 15.24 -1.52
CA ALA A 191 -11.46 15.69 -0.75
C ALA A 191 -11.39 17.22 -0.70
N ASN A 192 -11.60 17.91 -1.82
CA ASN A 192 -11.60 19.37 -1.84
C ASN A 192 -12.74 19.97 -0.99
N GLU A 193 -13.95 19.41 -1.05
CA GLU A 193 -15.07 19.86 -0.23
C GLU A 193 -14.79 19.69 1.27
N LEU A 194 -14.34 18.51 1.69
CA LEU A 194 -14.03 18.21 3.09
C LEU A 194 -12.91 19.11 3.63
N LEU A 195 -11.84 19.29 2.88
CA LEU A 195 -10.68 20.07 3.32
C LEU A 195 -10.94 21.58 3.29
N SER A 196 -11.74 22.08 2.34
CA SER A 196 -12.14 23.50 2.33
C SER A 196 -13.07 23.82 3.51
N SER A 197 -14.00 22.91 3.83
CA SER A 197 -14.85 23.04 5.02
C SER A 197 -14.03 23.04 6.31
N TYR A 198 -12.97 22.21 6.38
CA TYR A 198 -12.02 22.22 7.49
C TYR A 198 -11.28 23.57 7.59
N GLU A 199 -10.75 24.09 6.48
CA GLU A 199 -10.07 25.39 6.44
C GLU A 199 -10.97 26.53 6.93
N ASP A 200 -12.23 26.56 6.51
CA ASP A 200 -13.22 27.54 6.96
C ASP A 200 -13.51 27.44 8.47
N GLN A 201 -13.50 26.24 9.04
CA GLN A 201 -13.71 26.02 10.47
C GLN A 201 -12.47 26.43 11.28
N CYS A 202 -11.27 26.08 10.82
CA CYS A 202 -10.01 26.57 11.37
C CYS A 202 -9.93 28.09 11.37
N ALA A 203 -10.36 28.75 10.30
CA ALA A 203 -10.36 30.20 10.22
C ALA A 203 -11.30 30.86 11.25
N LYS A 204 -12.41 30.19 11.62
CA LYS A 204 -13.38 30.70 12.60
C LYS A 204 -12.96 30.43 14.05
N ASN A 205 -12.27 29.32 14.31
CA ASN A 205 -11.79 28.95 15.65
C ASN A 205 -10.43 28.24 15.57
N PRO A 206 -9.32 28.99 15.45
CA PRO A 206 -8.00 28.41 15.23
C PRO A 206 -7.58 27.42 16.31
N GLU A 207 -7.75 27.77 17.59
CA GLU A 207 -7.33 26.94 18.73
C GLU A 207 -8.15 25.64 18.86
N GLY A 208 -9.44 25.66 18.52
CA GLY A 208 -10.31 24.48 18.64
C GLY A 208 -10.17 23.47 17.51
N PHE A 209 -9.61 23.87 16.37
CA PHE A 209 -9.50 23.03 15.16
C PHE A 209 -8.06 22.81 14.70
N ARG A 210 -7.09 23.46 15.36
CA ARG A 210 -5.67 23.18 15.14
C ARG A 210 -5.44 21.68 15.33
N HIS A 211 -4.85 21.04 14.33
CA HIS A 211 -4.55 19.62 14.33
C HIS A 211 -5.74 18.63 14.29
N TYR A 212 -6.96 19.09 13.95
CA TYR A 212 -8.13 18.21 13.88
C TYR A 212 -8.75 18.12 12.49
N LEU A 213 -8.33 17.16 11.68
CA LEU A 213 -8.98 16.86 10.41
C LEU A 213 -10.37 16.23 10.60
N PRO A 214 -11.26 16.29 9.58
CA PRO A 214 -12.51 15.55 9.56
C PRO A 214 -12.25 14.04 9.32
N TRP A 215 -11.56 13.39 10.26
CA TRP A 215 -11.05 12.02 10.13
C TRP A 215 -12.12 11.02 9.68
N ASP A 216 -13.28 11.02 10.33
CA ASP A 216 -14.36 10.09 10.00
C ASP A 216 -14.83 10.24 8.55
N ALA A 217 -15.06 11.48 8.09
CA ALA A 217 -15.47 11.75 6.72
C ALA A 217 -14.38 11.39 5.69
N LEU A 218 -13.10 11.58 6.03
CA LEU A 218 -12.00 11.13 5.18
C LEU A 218 -11.96 9.59 5.03
N PHE A 219 -12.33 8.84 6.08
CA PHE A 219 -12.46 7.39 5.98
C PHE A 219 -13.75 6.96 5.25
N THR A 220 -14.89 7.54 5.59
CA THR A 220 -16.20 7.05 5.10
C THR A 220 -16.57 7.63 3.74
N ASP A 221 -16.42 8.94 3.57
CA ASP A 221 -16.96 9.67 2.43
C ASP A 221 -15.95 9.71 1.29
N LEU A 222 -14.65 9.82 1.61
CA LEU A 222 -13.57 9.82 0.63
C LEU A 222 -13.06 8.42 0.28
N LEU A 223 -12.69 7.59 1.27
CA LEU A 223 -12.15 6.24 1.03
C LEU A 223 -13.22 5.14 0.95
N GLY A 224 -14.45 5.43 1.38
CA GLY A 224 -15.57 4.50 1.40
C GLY A 224 -15.72 3.76 2.74
N ASP A 225 -16.96 3.60 3.21
CA ASP A 225 -17.29 2.96 4.50
C ASP A 225 -16.95 1.46 4.53
N THR A 226 -15.89 1.11 5.27
CA THR A 226 -15.39 -0.26 5.45
C THR A 226 -16.37 -1.19 6.15
N ARG A 227 -17.34 -0.67 6.92
CA ARG A 227 -18.38 -1.46 7.60
C ARG A 227 -19.40 -2.04 6.63
N ARG A 228 -19.44 -1.53 5.40
CA ARG A 228 -20.34 -1.97 4.32
C ARG A 228 -19.63 -2.83 3.30
N ASP A 229 -18.45 -3.36 3.62
CA ASP A 229 -17.70 -4.20 2.67
C ASP A 229 -18.35 -5.59 2.51
N GLU A 230 -19.33 -5.68 1.62
CA GLU A 230 -20.04 -6.92 1.25
C GLU A 230 -19.09 -8.00 0.71
N ARG A 231 -17.87 -7.64 0.29
CA ARG A 231 -16.86 -8.59 -0.22
C ARG A 231 -16.35 -9.55 0.87
N LEU A 232 -16.60 -9.27 2.15
CA LEU A 232 -16.26 -10.13 3.28
C LEU A 232 -17.33 -11.21 3.57
N ALA A 233 -18.56 -11.06 3.05
CA ALA A 233 -19.66 -11.99 3.32
C ALA A 233 -19.36 -13.46 2.93
N PRO A 234 -18.68 -13.76 1.81
CA PRO A 234 -18.34 -15.14 1.45
C PRO A 234 -17.40 -15.84 2.44
N LEU A 235 -16.44 -15.11 3.05
CA LEU A 235 -15.55 -15.67 4.07
C LEU A 235 -16.31 -16.06 5.32
N GLN A 236 -17.18 -15.15 5.77
CA GLN A 236 -18.00 -15.37 6.96
C GLN A 236 -18.91 -16.60 6.76
N GLN A 237 -19.46 -16.79 5.55
CA GLN A 237 -20.27 -17.98 5.22
C GLN A 237 -19.47 -19.28 5.13
N GLN A 238 -18.31 -19.27 4.46
CA GLN A 238 -17.45 -20.46 4.34
C GLN A 238 -16.99 -20.95 5.72
N GLN A 239 -16.67 -20.04 6.63
CA GLN A 239 -16.24 -20.39 7.98
C GLN A 239 -17.41 -20.85 8.86
N GLN A 240 -18.61 -20.26 8.73
CA GLN A 240 -19.81 -20.79 9.40
C GLN A 240 -20.09 -22.23 8.98
N GLN A 241 -19.87 -22.57 7.70
CA GLN A 241 -20.02 -23.94 7.20
C GLN A 241 -18.93 -24.87 7.77
N GLN A 242 -17.67 -24.43 7.84
CA GLN A 242 -16.58 -25.21 8.45
C GLN A 242 -16.82 -25.44 9.96
N GLN A 243 -17.21 -24.43 10.72
CA GLN A 243 -17.53 -24.55 12.15
C GLN A 243 -18.73 -25.49 12.40
N GLN A 244 -19.77 -25.44 11.56
CA GLN A 244 -20.90 -26.37 11.63
C GLN A 244 -20.50 -27.82 11.30
N GLN A 245 -19.51 -28.03 10.43
CA GLN A 245 -18.98 -29.35 10.12
C GLN A 245 -18.09 -29.88 11.27
N SER A 246 -17.25 -29.04 11.87
CA SER A 246 -16.43 -29.40 13.05
C SER A 246 -17.29 -29.78 14.25
N GLN A 247 -18.38 -29.02 14.53
CA GLN A 247 -19.32 -29.33 15.62
C GLN A 247 -20.16 -30.60 15.36
N LYS A 248 -20.39 -30.97 14.09
CA LYS A 248 -21.03 -32.24 13.74
C LYS A 248 -20.07 -33.44 13.83
N GLY A 249 -18.76 -33.21 13.70
CA GLY A 249 -17.73 -34.26 13.83
C GLY A 249 -17.49 -34.71 15.27
N GLU A 250 -17.71 -33.84 16.27
CA GLU A 250 -17.55 -34.17 17.69
C GLU A 250 -18.73 -34.96 18.30
N ALA A 251 -19.83 -35.14 17.57
CA ALA A 251 -21.04 -35.82 18.06
C ALA A 251 -21.12 -37.33 17.73
N CYS A 252 -20.14 -37.91 17.04
CA CYS A 252 -20.13 -39.33 16.70
C CYS A 252 -18.84 -40.02 17.17
N GLY A 253 -18.91 -40.69 18.33
CA GLY A 253 -17.88 -41.64 18.78
C GLY A 253 -17.79 -42.88 17.87
N GLU A 254 -16.57 -43.39 17.71
CA GLU A 254 -16.12 -44.53 16.88
C GLU A 254 -16.66 -45.92 17.33
N PRO A 255 -16.31 -47.10 16.71
CA PRO A 255 -15.49 -47.39 15.51
C PRO A 255 -16.08 -48.43 14.50
N SER A 256 -15.54 -48.53 13.28
CA SER A 256 -14.99 -49.79 12.70
C SER A 256 -14.74 -49.79 11.17
N SER A 257 -13.68 -50.51 10.81
CA SER A 257 -13.44 -51.25 9.55
C SER A 257 -12.86 -50.53 8.31
N SER A 258 -11.54 -50.74 8.16
CA SER A 258 -10.82 -51.21 6.97
C SER A 258 -11.21 -50.67 5.58
N LEU A 259 -10.34 -49.84 5.02
CA LEU A 259 -9.93 -49.94 3.60
C LEU A 259 -8.46 -49.53 3.47
N GLN A 260 -7.66 -50.46 2.94
CA GLN A 260 -6.25 -50.26 2.61
C GLN A 260 -6.11 -49.51 1.27
N GLY A 261 -5.16 -48.57 1.23
CA GLY A 261 -4.20 -48.47 0.13
C GLY A 261 -4.54 -47.59 -1.07
N VAL A 262 -4.32 -46.27 -0.95
CA VAL A 262 -3.68 -45.48 -2.01
C VAL A 262 -2.72 -44.50 -1.34
N SER A 263 -1.42 -44.69 -1.53
CA SER A 263 -0.37 -43.83 -0.99
C SER A 263 -0.34 -42.49 -1.73
N ALA A 264 -0.81 -41.43 -1.08
CA ALA A 264 -0.48 -40.06 -1.46
C ALA A 264 1.00 -39.78 -1.09
N PRO A 265 1.74 -38.99 -1.88
CA PRO A 265 3.11 -38.63 -1.53
C PRO A 265 3.10 -37.84 -0.22
N ALA A 266 4.02 -38.20 0.68
CA ALA A 266 4.19 -37.55 1.96
C ALA A 266 4.42 -36.04 1.77
N ALA A 267 3.56 -35.23 2.38
CA ALA A 267 3.85 -33.83 2.59
C ALA A 267 5.13 -33.72 3.45
N PRO A 268 6.08 -32.84 3.12
CA PRO A 268 7.24 -32.65 3.98
C PRO A 268 6.78 -32.12 5.33
N ALA A 269 7.26 -32.77 6.38
CA ALA A 269 7.06 -32.38 7.76
C ALA A 269 7.89 -31.11 8.07
N ASN A 270 7.27 -30.18 8.80
CA ASN A 270 7.82 -28.99 9.47
C ASN A 270 8.45 -27.85 8.63
N PRO A 271 7.83 -26.65 8.63
CA PRO A 271 8.51 -25.41 8.24
C PRO A 271 9.29 -24.74 9.40
N GLU A 272 9.41 -25.38 10.57
CA GLU A 272 10.25 -24.90 11.67
C GLU A 272 11.67 -25.49 11.61
N GLU A 273 12.37 -25.29 10.50
CA GLU A 273 13.84 -25.24 10.56
C GLU A 273 14.21 -23.82 10.95
N ALA A 274 14.57 -23.68 12.23
CA ALA A 274 14.85 -22.44 12.92
C ALA A 274 15.87 -21.55 12.19
N LEU A 275 15.39 -20.44 11.63
CA LEU A 275 16.22 -19.27 11.38
C LEU A 275 16.72 -18.75 12.74
N ASN A 276 18.04 -18.61 12.89
CA ASN A 276 18.58 -17.97 14.09
C ASN A 276 18.10 -16.50 14.16
N ALA A 277 18.10 -15.88 15.34
CA ALA A 277 17.58 -14.52 15.52
C ALA A 277 18.25 -13.46 14.60
N ASP A 278 19.54 -13.63 14.27
CA ASP A 278 20.28 -12.78 13.33
C ASP A 278 19.86 -13.02 11.87
N GLU A 279 19.50 -14.25 11.51
CA GLU A 279 18.96 -14.60 10.20
C GLU A 279 17.49 -14.20 10.04
N HIS A 280 16.71 -14.22 11.13
CA HIS A 280 15.38 -13.63 11.17
C HIS A 280 15.46 -12.11 11.02
N LEU A 281 16.40 -11.44 11.69
CA LEU A 281 16.72 -10.02 11.47
C LEU A 281 17.20 -9.74 10.04
N LYS A 282 18.02 -10.61 9.44
CA LYS A 282 18.42 -10.49 8.02
C LYS A 282 17.27 -10.75 7.06
N TYR A 283 16.38 -11.70 7.34
CA TYR A 283 15.15 -11.96 6.58
C TYR A 283 14.20 -10.76 6.65
N LEU A 284 14.05 -10.17 7.84
CA LEU A 284 13.36 -8.90 8.04
C LEU A 284 14.06 -7.72 7.34
N ALA A 285 15.37 -7.80 7.09
CA ALA A 285 16.14 -6.76 6.40
C ALA A 285 16.32 -7.01 4.88
N SER A 286 16.03 -8.21 4.37
CA SER A 286 16.29 -8.59 2.98
C SER A 286 15.02 -9.00 2.25
N ALA A 287 14.19 -8.01 1.90
CA ALA A 287 13.18 -8.19 0.86
C ALA A 287 13.91 -8.38 -0.48
N ARG A 288 14.14 -9.64 -0.89
CA ARG A 288 14.89 -9.89 -2.13
C ARG A 288 14.17 -10.72 -3.17
N PHE A 289 13.14 -11.48 -2.87
CA PHE A 289 12.39 -12.22 -3.91
C PHE A 289 10.93 -12.41 -3.53
N VAL A 290 10.02 -12.15 -4.47
CA VAL A 290 8.62 -12.53 -4.33
C VAL A 290 8.53 -14.01 -4.69
N HIS A 291 8.50 -14.91 -3.71
CA HIS A 291 8.12 -16.30 -3.99
C HIS A 291 6.74 -16.31 -4.66
N PRO A 292 6.50 -17.14 -5.69
CA PRO A 292 5.18 -17.29 -6.29
C PRO A 292 4.21 -17.73 -5.19
N VAL A 293 3.38 -16.79 -4.74
CA VAL A 293 2.45 -17.05 -3.65
C VAL A 293 1.37 -17.99 -4.18
N PRO A 294 1.04 -19.09 -3.48
CA PRO A 294 -0.13 -19.90 -3.79
C PRO A 294 -1.46 -19.10 -3.71
N SER A 295 -1.43 -17.85 -3.22
CA SER A 295 -2.58 -17.05 -2.81
C SER A 295 -3.40 -16.41 -3.93
N ARG A 296 -3.30 -16.89 -5.18
CA ARG A 296 -4.30 -16.48 -6.20
C ARG A 296 -5.68 -17.09 -5.95
N SER A 297 -5.87 -17.83 -4.86
CA SER A 297 -7.17 -18.32 -4.39
C SER A 297 -7.58 -17.61 -3.10
N GLY A 298 -8.61 -16.76 -3.19
CA GLY A 298 -9.20 -16.12 -2.02
C GLY A 298 -9.92 -14.82 -2.36
N PRO A 299 -10.70 -14.28 -1.41
CA PRO A 299 -11.40 -13.01 -1.57
C PRO A 299 -10.40 -11.86 -1.62
N TYR A 300 -10.73 -10.88 -2.46
CA TYR A 300 -9.96 -9.67 -2.69
C TYR A 300 -10.83 -8.47 -2.31
N GLY A 301 -10.33 -7.58 -1.46
CA GLY A 301 -11.11 -6.48 -0.91
C GLY A 301 -10.25 -5.47 -0.17
N THR A 302 -10.88 -4.52 0.53
CA THR A 302 -10.13 -3.52 1.29
C THR A 302 -9.44 -4.20 2.47
N ARG A 303 -8.13 -4.04 2.56
CA ARG A 303 -7.30 -4.55 3.67
C ARG A 303 -6.92 -3.49 4.67
N SER A 304 -6.67 -2.27 4.20
CA SER A 304 -6.51 -1.13 5.09
C SER A 304 -6.85 0.19 4.42
N GLN A 305 -7.20 1.16 5.23
CA GLN A 305 -7.36 2.55 4.89
C GLN A 305 -6.46 3.36 5.81
N ILE A 306 -5.67 4.27 5.24
CA ILE A 306 -4.73 5.11 5.98
C ILE A 306 -5.07 6.56 5.66
N VAL A 307 -5.19 7.39 6.70
CA VAL A 307 -5.27 8.85 6.55
C VAL A 307 -4.14 9.46 7.37
N MET A 308 -3.32 10.28 6.74
CA MET A 308 -2.16 10.95 7.33
C MET A 308 -2.24 12.45 7.10
N ALA A 309 -1.89 13.21 8.13
CA ALA A 309 -1.77 14.66 8.10
C ALA A 309 -0.44 15.09 8.70
N ILE A 310 0.18 16.10 8.11
CA ILE A 310 1.40 16.73 8.61
C ILE A 310 1.18 18.24 8.56
N TRP A 311 1.21 18.91 9.71
CA TRP A 311 0.98 20.35 9.81
C TRP A 311 2.26 21.16 9.57
N GLU A 312 2.10 22.47 9.34
CA GLU A 312 3.23 23.38 9.08
C GLU A 312 4.27 23.44 10.21
N ASP A 313 3.90 23.10 11.45
CA ASP A 313 4.84 23.00 12.57
C ASP A 313 5.56 21.64 12.65
N GLY A 314 5.30 20.75 11.70
CA GLY A 314 6.03 19.49 11.53
C GLY A 314 5.46 18.36 12.37
N THR A 315 4.46 18.65 13.21
CA THR A 315 3.67 17.61 13.87
C THR A 315 2.84 16.86 12.83
N GLY A 316 2.58 15.59 13.08
CA GLY A 316 1.76 14.77 12.21
C GLY A 316 1.00 13.70 12.94
N GLU A 317 -0.07 13.24 12.30
CA GLU A 317 -0.92 12.17 12.77
C GLU A 317 -1.24 11.23 11.61
N LEU A 318 -1.02 9.94 11.82
CA LEU A 318 -1.43 8.87 10.92
C LEU A 318 -2.47 8.02 11.65
N ARG A 319 -3.61 7.80 11.02
CA ARG A 319 -4.61 6.83 11.44
C ARG A 319 -4.74 5.74 10.38
N GLU A 320 -4.80 4.50 10.82
CA GLU A 320 -5.05 3.37 9.95
C GLU A 320 -6.24 2.56 10.46
N LYS A 321 -7.25 2.37 9.60
CA LYS A 321 -8.27 1.34 9.79
C LYS A 321 -7.85 0.12 8.99
N TYR A 322 -7.62 -1.01 9.63
CA TYR A 322 -7.12 -2.23 8.97
C TYR A 322 -7.94 -3.44 9.38
N LEU A 323 -7.93 -4.44 8.51
CA LEU A 323 -8.57 -5.72 8.77
C LEU A 323 -7.58 -6.65 9.45
N GLU A 324 -7.84 -7.03 10.70
CA GLU A 324 -7.11 -8.09 11.39
C GLU A 324 -7.83 -9.43 11.18
N LEU A 325 -7.07 -10.53 11.18
CA LEU A 325 -7.61 -11.89 11.09
C LEU A 325 -7.38 -12.59 12.44
N ASP A 326 -8.33 -12.45 13.36
CA ASP A 326 -8.28 -13.11 14.68
C ASP A 326 -8.94 -14.49 14.61
N ASP A 327 -8.17 -15.56 14.79
CA ASP A 327 -8.59 -16.95 14.53
C ASP A 327 -9.26 -17.14 13.14
N GLY A 328 -8.79 -16.38 12.15
CA GLY A 328 -9.34 -16.37 10.79
C GLY A 328 -10.60 -15.51 10.60
N LYS A 329 -11.15 -14.89 11.66
CA LYS A 329 -12.28 -13.96 11.56
C LYS A 329 -11.80 -12.56 11.20
N PRO A 330 -12.34 -11.95 10.13
CA PRO A 330 -11.99 -10.58 9.76
C PRO A 330 -12.64 -9.59 10.73
N GLU A 331 -11.82 -8.83 11.47
CA GLU A 331 -12.25 -7.76 12.37
C GLU A 331 -11.56 -6.44 11.99
N TRP A 332 -12.33 -5.35 11.92
CA TRP A 332 -11.76 -4.03 11.68
C TRP A 332 -11.20 -3.44 12.97
N ARG A 333 -9.95 -2.98 12.91
CA ARG A 333 -9.26 -2.30 13.99
C ARG A 333 -8.76 -0.94 13.53
N GLU A 334 -8.42 -0.09 14.50
CA GLU A 334 -7.90 1.24 14.25
C GLU A 334 -6.61 1.46 15.05
N GLU A 335 -5.57 1.91 14.36
CA GLU A 335 -4.31 2.36 14.95
C GLU A 335 -4.13 3.85 14.72
N LYS A 336 -3.49 4.50 15.69
CA LYS A 336 -3.18 5.94 15.65
C LYS A 336 -1.74 6.18 16.08
N HIS A 337 -1.02 6.93 15.26
CA HIS A 337 0.35 7.37 15.53
C HIS A 337 0.44 8.88 15.42
N THR A 338 0.94 9.52 16.49
CA THR A 338 1.38 10.92 16.45
C THR A 338 2.89 10.96 16.33
N PHE A 339 3.40 11.87 15.52
CA PHE A 339 4.83 12.00 15.26
C PHE A 339 5.21 13.46 15.01
N ALA A 340 6.51 13.73 14.94
CA ALA A 340 7.04 15.03 14.52
C ALA A 340 8.16 14.79 13.50
N LEU A 341 8.17 15.56 12.43
CA LEU A 341 9.27 15.56 11.47
C LEU A 341 10.49 16.21 12.11
N GLU A 342 11.68 15.63 11.92
CA GLU A 342 12.95 16.15 12.46
C GLU A 342 13.45 17.43 11.73
N ILE A 343 12.55 18.16 11.06
CA ILE A 343 12.88 19.08 9.97
C ILE A 343 12.42 20.51 10.25
N ILE A 344 11.51 20.72 11.19
CA ILE A 344 10.94 22.05 11.47
C ILE A 344 11.54 22.57 12.78
N GLN A 345 12.73 23.16 12.68
CA GLN A 345 13.31 24.09 13.66
C GLN A 345 13.71 25.39 12.97
#